data_AF-A0A7C3CL05-F1
#
_entry.id   AF-A0A7C3CL05-F1
#
_cell.length_a   1.000
_cell.length_b   1.000
_cell.length_c   1.000
_cell.angle_alpha   90.00
_cell.angle_beta   90.00
_cell.angle_gamma   90.00
#
_symmetry.space_group_name_H-M   'P 1'
#
loop_
_entity.id
_entity.type
_entity.pdbx_description
1 polymer ?
#
loop_
_entity_poly.entity_id
_entity_poly.type
_entity_poly.pdbx_seq_one_letter_code
_entity_poly.pdbx_strand_id
1 'polypeptide(L)' 'DPNAIAIVYENGEKLGYVRSTIASYLARVMDEGTVFSGKICGVLADYRDDNERVYVEFKGLGF' A
#
# COMPACT_ATOMS: atom_id res chain seq x y z
N ASP A 1 -6.88 -4.12 12.34
CA ASP A 1 -6.00 -5.12 11.73
C ASP A 1 -4.57 -4.81 12.19
N PRO A 2 -3.88 -5.73 12.89
CA PRO A 2 -2.51 -5.48 13.39
C PRO A 2 -1.48 -5.32 12.27
N ASN A 3 -1.78 -5.78 11.05
CA ASN A 3 -0.89 -5.68 9.89
C ASN A 3 -1.27 -4.51 8.97
N ALA A 4 -2.10 -3.58 9.43
CA ALA A 4 -2.59 -2.50 8.57
C ALA A 4 -1.45 -1.59 8.10
N ILE A 5 -1.21 -1.58 6.78
CA ILE A 5 -0.22 -0.71 6.15
C ILE A 5 -0.95 0.43 5.44
N ALA A 6 -0.70 1.65 5.91
CA ALA A 6 -1.23 2.85 5.27
C ALA A 6 -0.40 3.22 4.04
N ILE A 7 -1.09 3.64 2.97
CA ILE A 7 -0.48 4.28 1.81
C ILE A 7 -0.64 5.79 1.99
N VAL A 8 0.49 6.49 1.99
CA VAL A 8 0.56 7.94 2.13
C VAL A 8 1.20 8.54 0.88
N TYR A 9 0.65 9.66 0.43
CA TYR A 9 1.27 10.51 -0.57
C TYR A 9 2.52 11.20 0.00
N GLU A 10 3.38 11.71 -0.88
CA GLU A 10 4.62 12.42 -0.48
C GLU A 10 4.34 13.69 0.34
N ASN A 11 3.16 14.29 0.18
CA ASN A 11 2.70 15.43 0.98
C ASN A 11 2.19 15.03 2.39
N GLY A 12 2.21 13.73 2.74
CA GLY A 12 1.73 13.18 4.00
C GLY A 12 0.23 12.85 4.04
N GLU A 13 -0.52 13.14 2.98
CA GLU A 13 -1.95 12.80 2.91
C GLU A 13 -2.15 11.29 2.78
N LYS A 14 -3.07 10.74 3.58
CA LYS A 14 -3.40 9.30 3.54
C LYS A 14 -4.29 9.00 2.34
N LEU A 15 -3.82 8.16 1.43
CA LEU A 15 -4.59 7.63 0.32
C LEU A 15 -5.52 6.49 0.76
N GLY A 16 -5.02 5.59 1.61
CA GLY A 16 -5.80 4.43 2.04
C GLY A 16 -4.94 3.39 2.75
N TYR A 17 -5.36 2.14 2.69
CA TYR A 17 -4.63 0.99 3.25
C TYR A 17 -4.38 -0.05 2.18
N VAL A 18 -3.26 -0.77 2.29
CA VAL A 18 -3.03 -2.00 1.54
C VAL A 18 -4.08 -3.02 1.94
N ARG A 19 -4.60 -3.79 0.97
CA ARG A 19 -5.54 -4.89 1.24
C ARG A 19 -4.95 -5.85 2.28
N SER A 20 -5.76 -6.24 3.26
CA SER A 20 -5.35 -7.09 4.39
C SER A 20 -4.63 -8.39 3.98
N THR A 21 -5.03 -9.01 2.87
CA THR A 21 -4.40 -10.24 2.35
C THR A 21 -2.96 -10.05 1.92
N ILE A 22 -2.59 -8.85 1.46
CA ILE A 22 -1.21 -8.49 1.07
C ILE A 22 -0.49 -7.90 2.29
N ALA A 23 -1.21 -7.11 3.10
CA ALA A 23 -0.65 -6.41 4.24
C ALA A 23 -0.07 -7.36 5.29
N SER A 24 -0.69 -8.52 5.50
CA SER A 24 -0.17 -9.57 6.40
C SER A 24 1.23 -10.10 6.01
N TYR A 25 1.56 -10.10 4.72
CA TYR A 25 2.88 -10.46 4.23
C TYR A 25 3.86 -9.30 4.37
N LEU A 26 3.46 -8.10 3.91
CA LEU A 26 4.34 -6.93 3.88
C LEU A 26 4.69 -6.43 5.29
N ALA A 27 3.77 -6.50 6.25
CA ALA A 27 3.97 -5.96 7.59
C ALA A 27 5.20 -6.56 8.25
N ARG A 28 5.35 -7.89 8.16
CA ARG A 28 6.54 -8.57 8.68
C ARG A 28 7.85 -8.09 8.04
N VAL A 29 7.87 -7.92 6.72
CA VAL A 29 9.07 -7.47 5.98
C VAL A 29 9.42 -6.02 6.34
N MET A 30 8.40 -5.20 6.58
CA MET A 30 8.56 -3.82 7.06
C MET A 30 8.96 -3.74 8.54
N ASP A 31 8.50 -4.66 9.40
CA ASP A 31 8.91 -4.76 10.81
C ASP A 31 10.37 -5.21 10.94
N GLU A 32 10.83 -6.05 10.02
CA GLU A 32 12.25 -6.36 9.85
C GLU A 32 13.05 -5.16 9.33
N GLY A 33 12.35 -4.07 8.95
CA GLY A 33 12.75 -2.68 8.64
C GLY A 33 13.00 -2.36 7.17
N THR A 34 12.59 -3.25 6.26
CA THR A 34 12.62 -2.95 4.81
C THR A 34 11.73 -1.75 4.51
N VAL A 35 12.28 -0.77 3.80
CA VAL A 35 11.52 0.40 3.35
C VAL A 35 10.96 0.15 1.95
N PHE A 36 9.71 0.54 1.73
CA PHE A 36 9.07 0.48 0.43
C PHE A 36 8.72 1.89 -0.07
N SER A 37 8.90 2.11 -1.37
CA SER A 37 8.23 3.18 -2.10
C SER A 37 7.19 2.59 -3.04
N GLY A 38 6.21 3.39 -3.43
CA GLY A 38 5.12 2.93 -4.29
C GLY A 38 4.83 3.92 -5.41
N LYS A 39 4.34 3.40 -6.55
CA LYS A 39 3.83 4.20 -7.65
C LYS A 39 2.40 3.77 -7.96
N ILE A 40 1.49 4.74 -8.10
CA ILE A 40 0.13 4.47 -8.59
C ILE A 40 0.23 4.09 -10.07
N CYS A 41 -0.16 2.86 -10.39
CA CYS A 41 -0.13 2.30 -11.74
C CYS A 41 -1.48 2.39 -12.44
N GLY A 42 -2.57 2.48 -11.68
CA GLY A 42 -3.91 2.57 -12.22
C GLY A 42 -4.92 3.03 -11.20
N VAL A 43 -5.88 3.82 -11.67
CA VAL A 43 -7.07 4.21 -10.92
C VAL A 43 -8.27 3.76 -11.75
N LEU A 44 -9.06 2.84 -11.20
CA LEU A 44 -10.24 2.31 -11.87
C LEU A 44 -11.46 3.24 -11.68
N ALA A 45 -12.38 3.12 -12.62
CA ALA A 45 -13.65 3.84 -12.62
C ALA A 45 -14.51 3.54 -11.37
N ASP A 46 -15.49 4.40 -11.13
CA ASP A 46 -16.34 4.46 -9.94
C ASP A 46 -17.37 3.34 -9.79
N TYR A 47 -17.64 2.59 -10.84
CA TYR A 47 -18.48 1.39 -10.75
C TYR A 47 -17.75 0.17 -10.15
N ARG A 48 -16.45 0.30 -9.82
CA ARG A 48 -15.68 -0.74 -9.11
C ARG A 48 -15.73 -0.49 -7.60
N ASP A 49 -15.53 -1.55 -6.81
CA ASP A 49 -15.47 -1.45 -5.34
C ASP A 49 -14.40 -0.44 -4.91
N ASP A 50 -14.79 0.53 -4.07
CA ASP A 50 -13.90 1.63 -3.66
C ASP A 50 -12.58 1.17 -3.04
N ASN A 51 -12.55 -0.01 -2.40
CA ASN A 51 -11.35 -0.58 -1.81
C ASN A 51 -10.43 -1.28 -2.82
N GLU A 52 -10.86 -1.41 -4.07
CA GLU A 52 -10.14 -2.13 -5.14
C GLU A 52 -9.79 -1.24 -6.34
N ARG A 53 -9.99 0.08 -6.23
CA ARG A 53 -9.83 1.00 -7.37
C ARG A 53 -8.42 1.46 -7.64
N VAL A 54 -7.55 1.44 -6.64
CA VAL A 54 -6.19 1.96 -6.77
C VAL A 54 -5.20 0.81 -6.79
N TYR A 55 -4.43 0.75 -7.88
CA TYR A 55 -3.34 -0.20 -8.03
C TYR A 55 -2.01 0.51 -7.79
N VAL A 56 -1.24 -0.02 -6.85
CA VAL A 56 0.07 0.50 -6.47
C VAL A 56 1.11 -0.58 -6.71
N GLU A 57 2.13 -0.26 -7.49
CA GLU A 57 3.35 -1.06 -7.58
C GLU A 57 4.29 -0.65 -6.45
N PHE A 58 4.73 -1.63 -5.65
CA PHE A 58 5.67 -1.41 -4.56
C PHE A 58 7.08 -1.80 -4.99
N LYS A 59 8.05 -0.96 -4.63
CA LYS A 59 9.48 -1.21 -4.79
C LYS A 59 10.16 -1.22 -3.43
N GLY A 60 10.74 -2.36 -3.06
CA GLY A 60 11.61 -2.46 -1.90
C GLY A 60 12.90 -1.69 -2.14
N LEU A 61 13.29 -0.88 -1.16
CA LEU A 61 14.52 -0.07 -1.21
C LEU A 61 15.71 -0.75 -0.50
N GLY A 62 15.46 -1.89 0.16
CA GLY A 62 16.47 -2.57 0.98
C GLY A 62 16.83 -1.76 2.24
N PHE A 63 17.87 -2.23 2.91
CA PHE A 63 18.55 -1.54 4.01
C PHE A 63 19.96 -1.15 3.61
#